data_AF-A0A931CUQ7-F1
#
_entry.id   AF-A0A931CUQ7-F1
#
_cell.length_a   1.000
_cell.length_b   1.000
_cell.length_c   1.000
_cell.angle_alpha   90.00
_cell.angle_beta   90.00
_cell.angle_gamma   90.00
#
_symmetry.space_group_name_H-M   'P 1'
#
loop_
_entity.id
_entity.type
_entity.pdbx_description
1 polymer ?
#
loop_
_entity_poly.entity_id
_entity_poly.type
_entity_poly.pdbx_seq_one_letter_code
_entity_poly.pdbx_strand_id
1 'polypeptide(L)'
;MTAEKQYRHSLQSGTAAVLSKSHETILAKDKVIDEQRSQLQLMSAQGLDLCGQLAETKAETVELKLEVSRILKDRKADLQDLMHIAVRMLQLTNHLSIPLDRPTAEIFRRRSWNTKIPAKSR
;
A
#
# COMPACT_ATOMS: atom_id res chain seq x y z
N MET A 1 45.61 32.43 64.24
CA MET A 1 44.24 32.68 63.72
C MET A 1 44.18 32.96 62.21
N THR A 2 45.24 33.46 61.55
CA THR A 2 45.22 33.84 60.13
C THR A 2 45.22 32.67 59.15
N ALA A 3 46.00 31.62 59.42
CA ALA A 3 46.09 30.42 58.57
C ALA A 3 44.79 29.62 58.53
N GLU A 4 44.08 29.51 59.66
CA GLU A 4 42.79 28.82 59.75
C GLU A 4 41.69 29.55 58.96
N LYS A 5 41.69 30.89 58.98
CA LYS A 5 40.81 31.71 58.15
C LYS A 5 41.10 31.54 56.66
N GLN A 6 42.37 31.53 56.26
CA GLN A 6 42.77 31.30 54.86
C GLN A 6 42.37 29.91 54.37
N TYR A 7 42.56 28.88 55.20
CA TYR A 7 42.15 27.52 54.89
C TYR A 7 40.63 27.39 54.72
N ARG A 8 39.83 27.98 55.63
CA ARG A 8 38.36 28.01 55.50
C ARG A 8 37.90 28.74 54.25
N HIS A 9 38.54 29.85 53.90
CA HIS A 9 38.18 30.61 52.70
C HIS A 9 38.52 29.85 51.41
N SER A 10 39.63 29.10 51.39
CA SER A 10 40.01 28.23 50.28
C SER A 10 39.02 27.07 50.11
N LEU A 11 38.61 26.44 51.21
CA LEU A 11 37.57 25.40 51.21
C LEU A 11 36.24 25.92 50.69
N GLN A 12 35.77 27.08 51.17
CA GLN A 12 34.52 27.67 50.73
C GLN A 12 34.55 28.02 49.23
N SER A 13 35.66 28.59 48.74
CA SER A 13 35.87 28.88 47.32
C SER A 13 35.87 27.62 46.47
N GLY A 14 36.61 26.58 46.88
CA GLY A 14 36.63 25.29 46.18
C GLY A 14 35.27 24.61 46.15
N THR A 15 34.52 24.66 47.27
CA THR A 15 33.17 24.08 47.35
C THR A 15 32.19 24.84 46.44
N ALA A 16 32.26 26.17 46.41
CA ALA A 16 31.43 27.00 45.53
C ALA A 16 31.71 26.74 44.04
N ALA A 17 32.98 26.58 43.66
CA ALA A 17 33.37 26.24 42.29
C ALA A 17 32.84 24.86 41.85
N VAL A 18 32.90 23.86 42.74
CA VAL A 18 32.34 22.52 42.47
C VAL A 18 30.81 22.57 42.32
N LEU A 19 30.13 23.33 43.17
CA LEU A 19 28.68 23.51 43.10
C LEU A 19 28.25 24.21 41.80
N SER A 20 28.96 25.26 41.37
CA SER A 20 28.70 25.94 40.09
C SER A 20 28.85 24.98 38.91
N LYS A 21 29.96 24.23 38.87
CA LYS A 21 30.23 23.28 37.79
C LYS A 21 29.22 22.13 37.75
N SER A 22 28.78 21.66 38.92
CA SER A 22 27.71 20.67 39.03
C SER A 22 26.39 21.22 38.49
N HIS A 23 26.02 22.45 38.87
CA HIS A 23 24.81 23.12 38.40
C HIS A 23 24.81 23.32 36.88
N GLU A 24 25.92 23.80 36.31
CA GLU A 24 26.10 23.92 34.86
C GLU A 24 25.94 22.58 34.15
N THR A 25 26.48 21.49 34.73
CA THR A 25 26.36 20.15 34.17
C THR A 25 24.92 19.65 34.22
N ILE A 26 24.18 19.94 35.30
CA ILE A 26 22.76 19.58 35.43
C ILE A 26 21.94 20.32 34.36
N LEU A 27 22.12 21.65 34.23
CA LEU A 27 21.41 22.44 33.21
C LEU A 27 21.70 21.96 31.78
N ALA A 28 22.95 21.60 31.49
CA ALA A 28 23.31 21.04 30.19
C ALA A 28 22.63 19.70 29.92
N LYS A 29 22.51 18.84 30.94
CA LYS A 29 21.79 17.57 30.83
C LYS A 29 20.29 17.76 30.68
N ASP A 30 19.70 18.68 31.43
CA ASP A 30 18.27 18.99 31.33
C ASP A 30 17.91 19.47 29.93
N LYS A 31 18.75 20.33 29.33
CA LYS A 31 18.58 20.77 27.95
C LYS A 31 18.58 19.60 26.96
N VAL A 32 19.53 18.66 27.10
CA VAL A 32 19.59 17.47 26.24
C VAL A 32 18.35 16.59 26.42
N ILE A 33 17.88 16.42 27.66
CA ILE A 33 16.66 15.65 27.96
C ILE A 33 15.44 16.29 27.28
N ASP A 34 15.31 17.61 27.34
CA ASP A 34 14.20 18.34 26.72
C ASP A 34 14.23 18.25 25.18
N GLU A 35 15.42 18.34 24.58
CA GLU A 35 15.62 18.14 23.14
C GLU A 35 15.23 16.71 22.72
N GLN A 36 15.69 15.70 23.45
CA GLN A 36 15.35 14.30 23.19
C GLN A 36 13.86 14.03 23.36
N ARG A 37 13.23 14.60 24.39
CA ARG A 37 11.80 14.48 24.63
C ARG A 37 10.99 15.08 23.48
N SER A 38 11.41 16.25 22.99
CA SER A 38 10.78 16.92 21.84
C SER A 38 10.91 16.08 20.57
N GLN A 39 12.09 15.49 20.32
CA GLN A 39 12.30 14.59 19.20
C GLN A 39 11.43 13.32 19.29
N LEU A 40 11.35 12.70 20.47
CA LEU A 40 10.50 11.52 20.69
C LEU A 40 9.02 11.84 20.45
N GLN A 41 8.55 13.00 20.88
CA GLN A 41 7.17 13.45 20.63
C GLN A 41 6.91 13.66 19.13
N LEU A 42 7.84 14.30 18.43
CA LEU A 42 7.73 14.49 16.98
C LEU A 42 7.69 13.15 16.23
N MET A 43 8.62 12.24 16.56
CA MET A 43 8.66 10.91 15.96
C MET A 43 7.39 10.11 16.26
N SER A 44 6.85 10.23 17.47
CA SER A 44 5.57 9.58 17.83
C SER A 44 4.41 10.14 17.01
N ALA A 45 4.34 11.45 16.80
CA ALA A 45 3.30 12.07 15.97
C ALA A 45 3.41 11.63 14.50
N GLN A 46 4.62 11.59 13.96
CA GLN A 46 4.89 11.07 12.62
C GLN A 46 4.51 9.59 12.48
N GLY A 47 4.80 8.78 13.51
CA GLY A 47 4.41 7.37 13.53
C GLY A 47 2.90 7.17 13.47
N LEU A 48 2.14 7.98 14.22
CA LEU A 48 0.67 7.95 14.20
C LEU A 48 0.11 8.33 12.84
N ASP A 49 0.65 9.38 12.21
CA ASP A 49 0.24 9.83 10.88
C ASP A 49 0.50 8.74 9.82
N LEU A 50 1.69 8.14 9.82
CA LEU A 50 2.03 7.04 8.92
C LEU A 50 1.14 5.81 9.13
N CYS A 51 0.79 5.48 10.38
CA CYS A 51 -0.17 4.42 10.67
C CYS A 51 -1.55 4.71 10.08
N GLY A 52 -2.00 5.97 10.14
CA GLY A 52 -3.25 6.43 9.52
C GLY A 52 -3.23 6.25 8.00
N GLN A 53 -2.20 6.79 7.34
CA GLN A 53 -2.03 6.66 5.88
C GLN A 53 -1.95 5.19 5.43
N LEU A 54 -1.26 4.33 6.20
CA LEU A 54 -1.18 2.91 5.92
C LEU A 54 -2.54 2.21 6.03
N ALA A 55 -3.36 2.59 7.01
CA ALA A 55 -4.70 2.04 7.19
C ALA A 55 -5.62 2.43 6.01
N GLU A 56 -5.59 3.70 5.60
CA GLU A 56 -6.34 4.22 4.46
C GLU A 56 -5.94 3.52 3.15
N THR A 57 -4.63 3.47 2.86
CA THR A 57 -4.12 2.79 1.65
C THR A 57 -4.48 1.30 1.62
N LYS A 58 -4.50 0.63 2.78
CA LYS A 58 -4.94 -0.77 2.88
C LYS A 58 -6.43 -0.91 2.60
N ALA A 59 -7.26 0.00 3.09
CA ALA A 59 -8.69 -0.01 2.81
C ALA A 59 -8.96 0.16 1.31
N GLU A 60 -8.35 1.16 0.66
CA GLU A 60 -8.44 1.37 -0.78
C GLU A 60 -7.99 0.14 -1.58
N THR A 61 -6.88 -0.48 -1.17
CA THR A 61 -6.38 -1.69 -1.82
C THR A 61 -7.38 -2.85 -1.73
N VAL A 62 -8.08 -2.99 -0.61
CA VAL A 62 -9.11 -4.03 -0.44
C VAL A 62 -10.31 -3.73 -1.33
N GLU A 63 -10.78 -2.49 -1.36
CA GLU A 63 -11.90 -2.07 -2.23
C GLU A 63 -11.60 -2.33 -3.70
N LEU A 64 -10.42 -1.92 -4.18
CA LEU A 64 -9.99 -2.16 -5.56
C LEU A 64 -9.91 -3.66 -5.89
N LYS A 65 -9.41 -4.48 -4.96
CA LYS A 65 -9.36 -5.95 -5.15
C LYS A 65 -10.74 -6.57 -5.26
N LEU A 66 -11.70 -6.10 -4.45
CA LEU A 66 -13.09 -6.55 -4.52
C LEU A 66 -13.74 -6.13 -5.85
N GLU A 67 -13.50 -4.90 -6.29
CA GLU A 67 -14.04 -4.39 -7.55
C GLU A 67 -13.48 -5.15 -8.77
N VAL A 68 -12.16 -5.39 -8.81
CA VAL A 68 -11.53 -6.22 -9.85
C VAL A 68 -12.13 -7.62 -9.85
N SER A 69 -12.32 -8.22 -8.67
CA SER A 69 -12.92 -9.55 -8.54
C SER A 69 -14.35 -9.58 -9.07
N ARG A 70 -15.14 -8.54 -8.79
CA ARG A 70 -16.51 -8.36 -9.32
C ARG A 70 -16.49 -8.29 -10.85
N ILE A 71 -15.68 -7.39 -11.41
CA ILE A 71 -15.57 -7.22 -12.86
C ILE A 71 -15.17 -8.53 -13.55
N LEU A 72 -14.17 -9.24 -13.01
CA LEU A 72 -13.73 -10.51 -13.59
C LEU A 72 -14.83 -11.58 -13.55
N LYS A 73 -15.63 -11.62 -12.47
CA LYS A 73 -16.76 -12.54 -12.36
C LYS A 73 -17.84 -12.22 -13.41
N ASP A 74 -18.21 -10.96 -13.54
CA ASP A 74 -19.23 -10.51 -14.49
C ASP A 74 -18.78 -10.78 -15.93
N ARG A 75 -17.52 -10.45 -16.26
CA ARG A 75 -16.94 -10.74 -17.58
C ARG A 75 -16.87 -12.22 -17.88
N LYS A 76 -16.64 -13.07 -16.89
CA LYS A 76 -16.67 -14.52 -17.08
C LYS A 76 -18.07 -15.01 -17.43
N ALA A 77 -19.11 -14.47 -16.82
CA ALA A 77 -20.50 -14.78 -17.17
C ALA A 77 -20.83 -14.32 -18.60
N ASP A 78 -20.51 -13.07 -18.94
CA ASP A 78 -20.69 -12.53 -20.31
C ASP A 78 -20.03 -13.43 -21.36
N LEU A 79 -18.79 -13.87 -21.11
CA LEU A 79 -18.05 -14.74 -22.02
C LEU A 79 -18.71 -16.12 -22.18
N GLN A 80 -19.26 -16.68 -21.10
CA GLN A 80 -19.98 -17.95 -21.15
C GLN A 80 -21.28 -17.84 -21.96
N ASP A 81 -22.03 -16.75 -21.78
CA ASP A 81 -23.25 -16.49 -22.53
C ASP A 81 -22.97 -16.29 -24.02
N LEU A 82 -21.96 -15.48 -24.36
CA LEU A 82 -21.52 -15.30 -25.75
C LEU A 82 -21.07 -16.62 -26.37
N MET A 83 -20.39 -17.48 -25.60
CA MET A 83 -20.00 -18.81 -26.06
C MET A 83 -21.21 -19.70 -26.33
N HIS A 84 -22.21 -19.69 -25.43
CA HIS A 84 -23.45 -20.45 -25.61
C HIS A 84 -24.23 -19.99 -26.85
N ILE A 85 -24.36 -18.68 -27.05
CA ILE A 85 -24.99 -18.08 -28.24
C ILE A 85 -24.25 -18.53 -29.50
N ALA A 86 -22.92 -18.44 -29.52
CA ALA A 86 -22.11 -18.82 -30.66
C ALA A 86 -22.26 -20.32 -31.01
N VAL A 87 -22.31 -21.21 -30.00
CA VAL A 87 -22.58 -22.65 -30.22
C VAL A 87 -23.97 -22.85 -30.82
N ARG A 88 -24.99 -22.17 -30.30
CA ARG A 88 -26.37 -22.28 -30.81
C ARG A 88 -26.49 -21.75 -32.24
N MET A 89 -25.79 -20.67 -32.57
CA MET A 89 -25.70 -20.18 -33.95
C MET A 89 -25.08 -21.23 -34.88
N LEU A 90 -23.99 -21.88 -34.48
CA LEU A 90 -23.37 -22.96 -35.27
C LEU A 90 -24.31 -24.16 -35.47
N GLN A 91 -25.07 -24.53 -34.43
CA GLN A 91 -26.07 -25.59 -34.52
C GLN A 91 -27.18 -25.22 -35.51
N LEU A 92 -27.68 -23.98 -35.46
CA LEU A 92 -28.70 -23.48 -36.38
C LEU A 92 -28.20 -23.43 -37.82
N THR A 93 -26.98 -22.95 -38.06
CA THR A 93 -26.39 -22.94 -39.42
C THR A 93 -26.24 -24.34 -39.97
N ASN A 94 -25.81 -25.30 -39.13
CA ASN A 94 -25.72 -26.71 -39.52
C ASN A 94 -27.10 -27.31 -39.80
N HIS A 95 -28.13 -27.00 -39.01
CA HIS A 95 -29.48 -27.53 -39.19
C HIS A 95 -30.17 -26.95 -40.43
N LEU A 96 -30.04 -25.64 -40.64
CA LEU A 96 -30.67 -24.92 -41.75
C LEU A 96 -29.86 -24.99 -43.05
N SER A 97 -28.69 -25.65 -43.04
CA SER A 97 -27.75 -25.68 -44.16
C SER A 97 -27.31 -24.28 -44.66
N ILE A 98 -27.33 -23.29 -43.77
CA ILE A 98 -26.92 -21.92 -44.07
C ILE A 98 -25.41 -21.80 -43.79
N PRO A 99 -24.58 -21.47 -44.78
CA PRO A 99 -23.15 -21.30 -44.55
C PRO A 99 -22.88 -20.06 -43.70
N LEU A 100 -21.90 -20.17 -42.80
CA LEU A 100 -21.35 -19.03 -42.10
C LEU A 100 -20.64 -18.09 -43.10
N ASP A 101 -20.67 -16.79 -42.83
CA ASP A 101 -19.81 -15.84 -43.53
C ASP A 101 -18.34 -16.12 -43.19
N ARG A 102 -17.44 -15.73 -44.10
CA ARG A 102 -16.00 -16.05 -44.00
C ARG A 102 -15.34 -15.53 -42.72
N PRO A 103 -15.58 -14.28 -42.26
CA PRO A 103 -15.09 -13.80 -40.96
C PRO A 103 -15.57 -14.66 -39.78
N THR A 104 -16.86 -14.97 -39.70
CA THR A 104 -17.40 -15.79 -38.61
C THR A 104 -16.82 -17.20 -38.64
N ALA A 105 -16.76 -17.85 -39.80
CA ALA A 105 -16.17 -19.18 -39.94
C ALA A 105 -14.69 -19.22 -39.52
N GLU A 106 -13.92 -18.15 -39.80
CA GLU A 106 -12.53 -18.01 -39.36
C GLU A 106 -12.41 -17.92 -37.83
N ILE A 107 -13.27 -17.13 -37.18
CA ILE A 107 -13.31 -17.01 -35.71
C ILE A 107 -13.59 -18.37 -35.06
N PHE A 108 -14.56 -19.12 -35.60
CA PHE A 108 -14.94 -20.44 -35.10
C PHE A 108 -13.79 -21.45 -35.29
N ARG A 109 -13.13 -21.43 -36.45
CA ARG A 109 -11.97 -22.31 -36.73
C ARG A 109 -10.79 -22.04 -35.80
N ARG A 110 -10.46 -20.77 -35.51
CA ARG A 110 -9.40 -20.39 -34.56
C ARG A 110 -9.67 -20.89 -33.13
N ARG A 111 -10.94 -21.09 -32.79
CA ARG A 111 -11.39 -21.66 -31.51
C ARG A 111 -11.59 -23.19 -31.57
N SER A 112 -11.11 -23.83 -32.65
CA SER A 112 -11.22 -25.28 -32.88
C SER A 112 -12.67 -25.79 -32.95
N TRP A 113 -13.63 -24.92 -33.30
CA TRP A 113 -15.02 -25.33 -33.50
C TRP A 113 -15.21 -25.84 -34.93
N ASN A 114 -15.75 -27.05 -35.06
CA ASN A 114 -15.87 -27.72 -36.35
C ASN A 114 -17.07 -27.17 -37.14
N THR A 115 -16.80 -26.33 -38.14
CA THR A 115 -17.81 -25.81 -39.06
C THR A 115 -18.03 -26.82 -40.20
N LYS A 116 -19.13 -27.57 -40.18
CA LYS A 116 -19.42 -28.62 -41.17
C LYS A 116 -19.75 -28.09 -42.56
N ILE A 117 -20.17 -26.83 -42.65
CA ILE A 117 -20.55 -26.18 -43.90
C ILE A 117 -19.42 -25.22 -44.31
N PRO A 118 -18.86 -25.33 -45.53
CA PRO A 118 -17.83 -24.43 -46.01
C PRO A 118 -18.37 -23.00 -46.11
N ALA A 119 -17.57 -22.02 -45.68
CA ALA A 119 -17.93 -20.61 -45.76
C ALA A 119 -18.17 -20.21 -47.23
N LYS A 120 -19.24 -19.45 -47.48
CA LYS A 120 -19.57 -19.02 -48.84
C LYS A 120 -18.64 -17.87 -49.26
N SER A 121 -17.88 -18.05 -50.33
CA SER A 121 -17.20 -16.95 -51.02
C SER A 121 -18.26 -16.13 -51.77
N ARG A 122 -18.24 -14.80 -51.58
CA ARG A 122 -18.90 -13.89 -52.53
C ARG A 122 -18.09 -13.83 -53.81
#